data_AF-A0A2N6F106-F1
#
_entry.id   AF-A0A2N6F106-F1
#
_cell.length_a   1.000
_cell.length_b   1.000
_cell.length_c   1.000
_cell.angle_alpha   90.00
_cell.angle_beta   90.00
_cell.angle_gamma   90.00
#
_symmetry.space_group_name_H-M   'P 1'
#
loop_
_entity.id
_entity.type
_entity.pdbx_description
1 polymer ?
#
loop_
_entity_poly.entity_id
_entity_poly.type
_entity_poly.pdbx_seq_one_letter_code
_entity_poly.pdbx_strand_id
1 'polypeptide(L)'
;MKNYLQKLLDLRDITVLQIAQATGANYHSIQKTVKGTRLVKTVKPVIAQYLGIDETRTWGAGSQAYLRRLVEKEIAKKAAAERRKLESKYLRGHNQRLTEEKVVINA
;
A
#
# COMPACT_ATOMS: atom_id res chain seq x y z
N MET A 1 -19.09 -3.21 2.97
CA MET A 1 -18.11 -2.19 2.53
C MET A 1 -16.76 -2.46 3.19
N LYS A 2 -15.63 -2.40 2.47
CA LYS A 2 -14.28 -2.59 3.05
C LYS A 2 -13.85 -1.35 3.85
N ASN A 3 -13.28 -1.56 5.03
CA ASN A 3 -12.69 -0.47 5.83
C ASN A 3 -11.30 -0.05 5.28
N TYR A 4 -10.73 1.06 5.77
CA TYR A 4 -9.44 1.55 5.26
C TYR A 4 -8.26 0.61 5.52
N LEU A 5 -8.26 -0.16 6.61
CA LEU A 5 -7.22 -1.16 6.87
C LEU A 5 -7.29 -2.29 5.82
N GLN A 6 -8.49 -2.77 5.49
CA GLN A 6 -8.68 -3.74 4.41
C GLN A 6 -8.22 -3.19 3.06
N LYS A 7 -8.57 -1.94 2.74
CA LYS A 7 -8.11 -1.27 1.50
C LYS A 7 -6.60 -1.13 1.45
N LEU A 8 -5.96 -0.82 2.59
CA LEU A 8 -4.50 -0.74 2.70
C LEU A 8 -3.83 -2.10 2.44
N LEU A 9 -4.40 -3.18 2.96
CA LEU A 9 -3.92 -4.54 2.70
C LEU A 9 -4.03 -4.89 1.22
N ASP A 10 -5.18 -4.61 0.59
CA ASP A 10 -5.37 -4.82 -0.85
C ASP A 10 -4.33 -4.03 -1.67
N LEU A 11 -4.10 -2.75 -1.32
CA LEU A 11 -3.11 -1.91 -1.97
C LEU A 11 -1.66 -2.36 -1.73
N ARG A 12 -1.40 -3.19 -0.72
CA ARG A 12 -0.06 -3.75 -0.48
C ARG A 12 0.06 -5.18 -0.98
N ASP A 13 -0.99 -5.72 -1.61
CA ASP A 13 -1.07 -7.11 -2.04
C ASP A 13 -0.79 -8.09 -0.87
N ILE A 14 -1.24 -7.72 0.34
CA ILE A 14 -1.07 -8.49 1.58
C ILE A 14 -2.39 -9.15 1.95
N THR A 15 -2.34 -10.46 2.21
CA THR A 15 -3.46 -11.24 2.70
C THR A 15 -3.40 -11.42 4.21
N VAL A 16 -4.57 -11.64 4.83
CA VAL A 16 -4.66 -12.01 6.25
C VAL A 16 -3.89 -13.31 6.55
N LEU A 17 -3.86 -14.25 5.60
CA LEU A 17 -3.12 -15.50 5.73
C LEU A 17 -1.62 -15.27 5.82
N GLN A 18 -1.07 -14.38 4.98
CA GLN A 18 0.36 -14.01 5.05
C GLN A 18 0.71 -13.38 6.41
N ILE A 19 -0.14 -12.49 6.94
CA ILE A 19 0.06 -11.92 8.28
C ILE A 19 0.07 -13.03 9.33
N ALA A 20 -0.87 -13.98 9.27
CA ALA A 20 -0.97 -15.08 10.22
C ALA A 20 0.27 -15.98 10.18
N GLN A 21 0.72 -16.36 8.99
CA GLN A 21 1.90 -17.20 8.79
C GLN A 21 3.17 -16.50 9.26
N ALA A 22 3.34 -15.21 8.93
CA ALA A 22 4.53 -14.46 9.29
C ALA A 22 4.64 -14.16 10.79
N THR A 23 3.51 -14.13 11.50
CA THR A 23 3.47 -13.72 12.91
C THR A 23 3.16 -14.84 13.89
N GLY A 24 2.75 -16.02 13.39
CA GLY A 24 2.28 -17.13 14.22
C GLY A 24 0.92 -16.89 14.89
N ALA A 25 0.27 -15.74 14.66
CA ALA A 25 -1.01 -15.44 15.27
C ALA A 25 -2.18 -16.16 14.56
N ASN A 26 -3.24 -16.45 15.31
CA ASN A 26 -4.42 -17.14 14.78
C ASN A 26 -5.07 -16.35 13.63
N TYR A 27 -5.22 -17.00 12.47
CA TYR A 27 -5.82 -16.44 11.27
C TYR A 27 -7.18 -15.75 11.52
N HIS A 28 -8.10 -16.40 12.24
CA HIS A 28 -9.44 -15.85 12.48
C HIS A 28 -9.40 -14.61 13.38
N SER A 29 -8.48 -14.57 14.34
CA SER A 29 -8.28 -13.40 15.19
C SER A 29 -7.72 -12.22 14.40
N ILE A 30 -6.76 -12.44 13.49
CA ILE A 30 -6.29 -11.39 12.57
C ILE A 30 -7.44 -10.94 11.67
N GLN A 31 -8.18 -11.88 11.06
CA GLN A 31 -9.28 -11.57 10.16
C GLN A 31 -10.32 -10.66 10.82
N LYS A 32 -10.74 -11.00 12.05
CA LYS A 32 -11.73 -10.20 12.80
C LYS A 32 -11.16 -8.85 13.23
N THR A 33 -9.88 -8.78 13.57
CA THR A 33 -9.20 -7.52 13.93
C THR A 33 -9.08 -6.59 12.73
N VAL A 34 -8.69 -7.12 11.56
CA VAL A 34 -8.61 -6.38 10.29
C VAL A 34 -9.98 -5.90 9.82
N LYS A 35 -11.01 -6.74 9.95
CA LYS A 35 -12.41 -6.36 9.63
C LYS A 35 -12.97 -5.33 10.61
N GLY A 36 -12.35 -5.16 11.78
CA GLY A 36 -12.85 -4.29 12.86
C GLY A 36 -14.05 -4.87 13.61
N THR A 37 -14.40 -6.14 13.40
CA THR A 37 -15.57 -6.78 14.02
C THR A 37 -15.27 -7.32 15.43
N ARG A 38 -14.02 -7.67 15.71
CA ARG A 38 -13.55 -7.99 17.06
C ARG A 38 -12.11 -7.57 17.19
N LEU A 39 -11.82 -6.77 18.21
CA LEU A 39 -10.48 -6.27 18.48
C LEU A 39 -9.82 -7.15 19.54
N VAL A 40 -8.76 -7.87 19.18
CA VAL A 40 -8.00 -8.69 20.11
C VAL A 40 -6.73 -7.95 20.49
N LYS A 41 -6.57 -7.62 21.78
CA LYS A 41 -5.46 -6.79 22.29
C LYS A 41 -4.08 -7.34 21.90
N THR A 42 -3.89 -8.65 21.92
CA THR A 42 -2.62 -9.30 21.56
C THR A 42 -2.33 -9.33 20.06
N VAL A 43 -3.36 -9.14 19.21
CA VAL A 43 -3.23 -9.23 17.75
C VAL A 43 -2.97 -7.87 17.10
N LYS A 44 -3.46 -6.79 17.71
CA LYS A 44 -3.19 -5.42 17.26
C LYS A 44 -1.69 -5.09 17.10
N PRO A 45 -0.84 -5.27 18.14
CA PRO A 45 0.59 -4.95 18.03
C PRO A 45 1.26 -5.79 16.94
N VAL A 46 0.86 -7.06 16.82
CA VAL A 46 1.38 -7.99 15.83
C VAL A 46 1.07 -7.54 14.39
N ILE A 47 -0.18 -7.14 14.12
CA ILE A 47 -0.56 -6.59 12.80
C ILE A 47 0.18 -5.27 12.55
N ALA A 48 0.26 -4.38 13.54
CA ALA A 48 0.92 -3.09 13.42
C ALA A 48 2.40 -3.24 13.07
N GLN A 49 3.10 -4.13 13.78
CA GLN A 49 4.50 -4.46 13.53
C GLN A 49 4.70 -5.03 12.11
N TYR A 50 3.89 -6.02 11.71
CA TYR A 50 4.01 -6.62 10.37
C TYR A 50 3.80 -5.59 9.25
N LEU A 51 2.85 -4.65 9.43
CA LEU A 51 2.55 -3.64 8.43
C LEU A 51 3.43 -2.39 8.51
N GLY A 52 4.29 -2.28 9.54
CA GLY A 52 5.07 -1.08 9.81
C GLY A 52 4.19 0.17 10.04
N ILE A 53 3.09 0.02 10.78
CA ILE A 53 2.16 1.11 11.10
C ILE A 53 2.04 1.30 12.61
N ASP A 54 1.50 2.44 13.03
CA ASP A 54 1.32 2.78 14.45
C ASP A 54 0.05 2.12 15.00
N GLU A 55 0.18 1.27 16.03
CA GLU A 55 -0.95 0.56 16.64
C GLU A 55 -2.00 1.53 17.21
N THR A 56 -1.57 2.48 18.04
CA THR A 56 -2.45 3.41 18.74
C THR A 56 -3.23 4.27 17.75
N ARG A 57 -2.60 4.73 16.68
CA ARG A 57 -3.27 5.48 15.61
C ARG A 57 -4.13 4.60 14.73
N THR A 58 -3.86 3.30 14.61
CA THR A 58 -4.66 2.38 13.80
C THR A 58 -5.99 2.02 14.46
N TRP A 59 -6.04 1.89 15.80
CA TRP A 59 -7.25 1.49 16.52
C TRP A 59 -7.73 2.48 17.59
N GLY A 60 -7.09 3.63 17.74
CA GLY A 60 -7.47 4.69 18.69
C GLY A 60 -8.27 5.82 18.05
N ALA A 61 -8.32 6.96 18.75
CA ALA A 61 -8.98 8.16 18.28
C ALA A 61 -8.34 8.67 16.98
N GLY A 62 -9.17 9.06 16.01
CA GLY A 62 -8.68 9.54 14.71
C GLY A 62 -8.19 8.44 13.76
N SER A 63 -8.40 7.16 14.09
CA SER A 63 -7.93 6.03 13.28
C SER A 63 -8.40 6.05 11.83
N GLN A 64 -9.64 6.47 11.58
CA GLN A 64 -10.17 6.63 10.22
C GLN A 64 -9.33 7.62 9.40
N ALA A 65 -8.98 8.77 9.96
CA ALA A 65 -8.18 9.79 9.28
C ALA A 65 -6.73 9.30 9.05
N TYR A 66 -6.15 8.61 10.04
CA TYR A 66 -4.82 8.03 9.91
C TYR A 66 -4.76 6.96 8.81
N LEU A 67 -5.66 5.98 8.84
CA LEU A 67 -5.70 4.91 7.85
C LEU A 67 -6.03 5.41 6.45
N ARG A 68 -6.91 6.42 6.33
CA ARG A 68 -7.18 7.09 5.05
C ARG A 68 -5.90 7.69 4.46
N ARG A 69 -5.11 8.41 5.26
CA ARG A 69 -3.83 8.99 4.80
C ARG A 69 -2.84 7.92 4.35
N LEU A 70 -2.80 6.76 5.01
CA LEU A 70 -1.96 5.64 4.58
C LEU A 70 -2.41 5.08 3.23
N VAL A 71 -3.72 4.93 3.03
CA VAL A 71 -4.29 4.52 1.74
C VAL A 71 -3.96 5.52 0.63
N GLU A 72 -4.12 6.83 0.88
CA GLU A 72 -3.78 7.88 -0.09
C GLU A 72 -2.29 7.83 -0.47
N LYS A 73 -1.40 7.63 0.50
CA LYS A 73 0.04 7.46 0.24
C LYS A 73 0.35 6.23 -0.62
N GLU A 74 -0.29 5.09 -0.35
CA GLU A 74 -0.05 3.86 -1.11
C GLU A 74 -0.61 3.97 -2.55
N ILE A 75 -1.76 4.64 -2.74
CA ILE A 75 -2.30 4.97 -4.07
C ILE A 75 -1.30 5.82 -4.85
N ALA A 76 -0.79 6.91 -4.25
CA ALA A 76 0.17 7.79 -4.90
C ALA A 76 1.44 7.04 -5.31
N LYS A 77 1.93 6.13 -4.46
CA LYS A 77 3.09 5.28 -4.75
C LYS A 77 2.83 4.35 -5.93
N LYS A 78 1.69 3.63 -5.95
CA LYS A 78 1.32 2.75 -7.07
C LYS A 78 1.12 3.53 -8.36
N ALA A 79 0.45 4.68 -8.30
CA ALA A 79 0.24 5.53 -9.47
C ALA A 79 1.57 6.01 -10.06
N ALA A 80 2.53 6.42 -9.23
CA ALA A 80 3.87 6.80 -9.68
C ALA A 80 4.62 5.62 -10.32
N ALA A 81 4.51 4.42 -9.75
CA ALA A 81 5.12 3.21 -10.32
C ALA A 81 4.50 2.83 -11.67
N GLU A 82 3.17 2.83 -11.79
CA GLU A 82 2.47 2.53 -13.04
C GLU A 82 2.76 3.58 -14.11
N ARG A 83 2.79 4.86 -13.73
CA ARG A 83 3.20 5.94 -14.64
C ARG A 83 4.60 5.69 -15.20
N ARG A 84 5.59 5.41 -14.36
CA ARG A 84 6.96 5.08 -14.80
C ARG A 84 6.99 3.86 -15.73
N LYS A 85 6.18 2.84 -15.44
CA LYS A 85 6.06 1.64 -16.28
C LYS A 85 5.50 1.99 -17.66
N LEU A 86 4.42 2.77 -17.73
CA LEU A 86 3.81 3.22 -18.98
C LEU A 86 4.77 4.12 -19.78
N GLU A 87 5.43 5.08 -19.13
CA GLU A 87 6.46 5.92 -19.74
C GLU A 87 7.59 5.06 -20.32
N SER A 88 8.06 4.05 -19.58
CA SER A 88 9.10 3.14 -20.06
C SER A 88 8.65 2.30 -21.26
N LYS A 89 7.36 1.94 -21.32
CA LYS A 89 6.81 1.07 -22.36
C LYS A 89 6.52 1.82 -23.66
N TYR A 90 6.03 3.06 -23.55
CA TYR A 90 5.49 3.80 -24.70
C TYR A 90 6.33 5.03 -25.09
N LEU A 91 7.11 5.60 -24.17
CA LEU A 91 7.89 6.82 -24.41
C LEU A 91 9.40 6.61 -24.51
N ARG A 92 9.93 5.42 -24.20
CA ARG A 92 11.38 5.13 -24.30
C ARG A 92 11.97 5.38 -25.70
N GLY A 93 11.23 5.07 -26.76
CA GLY A 93 11.65 5.38 -28.14
C GLY A 93 11.39 6.83 -28.58
N HIS A 94 10.50 7.54 -27.89
CA HIS A 94 10.16 8.93 -28.24
C HIS A 94 11.25 9.91 -27.76
N ASN A 95 11.90 9.61 -26.64
CA ASN A 95 13.04 10.43 -26.17
C ASN A 95 14.29 10.25 -27.02
N GLN A 96 14.55 9.06 -27.59
CA GLN A 96 15.71 8.83 -28.46
C GLN A 96 15.60 9.64 -29.78
N ARG A 97 14.41 9.67 -30.42
CA ARG A 97 14.19 10.49 -31.64
C ARG A 97 14.29 11.99 -31.39
N LEU A 98 13.79 12.49 -30.25
CA LEU A 98 13.88 13.92 -29.92
C LEU A 98 15.33 14.38 -29.65
N THR A 99 16.20 13.50 -29.14
CA THR A 99 17.64 13.78 -29.03
C THR A 99 18.33 13.77 -30.38
N GLU A 100 17.97 12.88 -31.31
CA GLU A 100 18.54 12.84 -32.65
C GLU A 100 18.12 14.06 -33.49
N GLU A 101 16.84 14.44 -33.46
CA GLU A 101 16.34 15.62 -34.18
C GLU A 101 16.95 16.93 -33.67
N LYS A 102 17.19 17.07 -32.35
CA LYS A 102 17.87 18.25 -31.79
C LYS A 102 19.35 18.36 -32.15
N VAL A 103 20.03 17.23 -32.40
CA VAL A 103 21.43 17.22 -32.83
C VAL A 103 21.54 17.61 -34.31
N VAL A 104 20.60 17.16 -35.16
CA VAL A 104 20.59 17.48 -36.59
C VAL A 104 20.24 18.95 -36.87
N ILE A 105 19.43 19.60 -36.03
CA ILE A 105 19.05 21.02 -36.22
C ILE A 105 20.14 21.99 -35.76
N ASN A 106 21.12 21.54 -34.97
CA ASN A 106 22.24 22.36 -34.47
C ASN A 106 23.61 21.98 -35.05
N ALA A 107 23.65 21.17 -36.11
CA ALA A 107 24.85 20.81 -36.88
C ALA A 107 24.81 21.48 -38.25
#